data_AF-A0A2M7W0G3-F1
#
_entry.id   AF-A0A2M7W0G3-F1
#
_cell.length_a   1.000
_cell.length_b   1.000
_cell.length_c   1.000
_cell.angle_alpha   90.00
_cell.angle_beta   90.00
_cell.angle_gamma   90.00
#
_symmetry.space_group_name_H-M   'P 1'
#
loop_
_entity.id
_entity.type
_entity.pdbx_description
1 polymer ?
#
loop_
_entity_poly.entity_id
_entity_poly.type
_entity_poly.pdbx_seq_one_letter_code
_entity_poly.pdbx_strand_id
1 'polypeptide(L)'
;MAMAERKQLILRTIIKEYLKTAQPVSSGGLVEGYKLDISPATVRNEMMELEEAGYIFQPHTSAGRVPTALAYDLYVQNVLVDKKRKLNEKEQRVLNVAFKNDEASRRQVAKIIAEISEGAVFWAFHKNDLYYTGISNLFSQAEFRQFNLVCDVSGIIDRLEEIIAEVFDSLDSGQQVLIGPKNPFGNFLSAVILKYKKDNQTGIFGILGPMRMDYEKNLALVEYLENNLNKI
;
A
#
# COMPACT_ATOMS: atom_id res chain seq x y z
N MET A 1 22.64 -13.52 -0.38
CA MET A 1 22.27 -14.90 -0.77
C MET A 1 20.86 -14.86 -1.33
N ALA A 2 20.62 -15.50 -2.48
CA ALA A 2 19.28 -15.60 -3.03
C ALA A 2 18.40 -16.48 -2.11
N MET A 3 17.21 -16.01 -1.80
CA MET A 3 16.23 -16.77 -1.01
C MET A 3 15.75 -17.98 -1.82
N ALA A 4 15.66 -19.15 -1.19
CA ALA A 4 15.17 -20.36 -1.87
C ALA A 4 13.74 -20.16 -2.40
N GLU A 5 13.43 -20.70 -3.58
CA GLU A 5 12.13 -20.54 -4.26
C GLU A 5 10.95 -20.92 -3.36
N ARG A 6 11.10 -21.98 -2.56
CA ARG A 6 10.06 -22.42 -1.61
C ARG A 6 9.77 -21.36 -0.55
N LYS A 7 10.80 -20.72 0.03
CA LYS A 7 10.62 -19.66 1.03
C LYS A 7 9.95 -18.44 0.41
N GLN A 8 10.31 -18.09 -0.82
CA GLN A 8 9.65 -17.02 -1.57
C GLN A 8 8.17 -17.32 -1.78
N LEU A 9 7.84 -18.57 -2.18
CA LEU A 9 6.45 -19.02 -2.32
C LEU A 9 5.68 -18.91 -1.00
N ILE A 10 6.25 -19.42 0.10
CA ILE A 10 5.60 -19.38 1.42
C ILE A 10 5.41 -17.94 1.88
N LEU A 11 6.44 -17.09 1.80
CA LEU A 11 6.35 -15.69 2.18
C LEU A 11 5.29 -14.95 1.36
N ARG A 12 5.28 -15.14 0.03
CA ARG A 12 4.26 -14.54 -0.85
C ARG A 12 2.85 -14.98 -0.47
N THR A 13 2.68 -16.25 -0.11
CA THR A 13 1.38 -16.80 0.30
C THR A 13 0.95 -16.25 1.65
N ILE A 14 1.86 -16.11 2.61
CA ILE A 14 1.60 -15.45 3.90
C ILE A 14 1.13 -14.02 3.69
N ILE A 15 1.83 -13.26 2.84
CA ILE A 15 1.47 -11.88 2.54
C ILE A 15 0.07 -11.83 1.92
N LYS A 16 -0.20 -12.62 0.88
CA LYS A 16 -1.52 -12.67 0.23
C LYS A 16 -2.65 -13.00 1.20
N GLU A 17 -2.44 -13.98 2.08
CA GLU A 17 -3.44 -14.36 3.08
C GLU A 17 -3.67 -13.25 4.10
N TYR A 18 -2.59 -12.59 4.53
CA TYR A 18 -2.68 -11.48 5.48
C TYR A 18 -3.32 -10.23 4.87
N LEU A 19 -3.03 -9.90 3.61
CA LEU A 19 -3.72 -8.83 2.86
C LEU A 19 -5.24 -9.04 2.87
N LYS A 20 -5.68 -10.28 2.68
CA LYS A 20 -7.10 -10.66 2.60
C LYS A 20 -7.81 -10.67 3.95
N THR A 21 -7.16 -11.19 5.00
CA THR A 21 -7.84 -11.53 6.26
C THR A 21 -7.52 -10.58 7.40
N ALA A 22 -6.40 -9.87 7.33
CA ALA A 22 -5.80 -9.14 8.44
C ALA A 22 -5.59 -10.02 9.71
N GLN A 23 -5.53 -11.35 9.56
CA GLN A 23 -5.36 -12.30 10.66
C GLN A 23 -3.99 -12.97 10.60
N PRO A 24 -3.33 -13.21 11.76
CA PRO A 24 -2.08 -13.97 11.81
C PRO A 24 -2.21 -15.33 11.09
N VAL A 25 -1.26 -15.62 10.21
CA VAL A 25 -1.34 -16.75 9.28
C VAL A 25 -0.69 -18.00 9.88
N SER A 26 -1.41 -19.12 9.92
CA SER A 26 -0.89 -20.40 10.42
C SER A 26 -0.37 -21.28 9.29
N SER A 27 0.58 -22.18 9.59
CA SER A 27 1.11 -23.11 8.58
C SER A 27 0.04 -24.07 8.04
N GLY A 28 -0.86 -24.57 8.90
CA GLY A 28 -1.99 -25.40 8.50
C GLY A 28 -2.96 -24.65 7.58
N GLY A 29 -3.34 -23.42 7.96
CA GLY A 29 -4.23 -22.58 7.16
C GLY A 29 -3.68 -22.26 5.77
N LEU A 30 -2.36 -22.07 5.65
CA LEU A 30 -1.70 -21.90 4.35
C LEU A 30 -1.81 -23.13 3.45
N VAL A 31 -1.47 -24.31 4.00
CA VAL A 31 -1.47 -25.56 3.23
C VAL A 31 -2.86 -25.90 2.75
N GLU A 32 -3.86 -25.84 3.64
CA GLU A 32 -5.25 -26.13 3.31
C GLU A 32 -5.85 -25.07 2.37
N GLY A 33 -5.67 -23.79 2.67
CA GLY A 33 -6.26 -22.68 1.92
C GLY A 33 -5.71 -22.51 0.51
N TYR A 34 -4.41 -22.78 0.31
CA TYR A 34 -3.72 -22.61 -0.98
C TYR A 34 -3.36 -23.92 -1.67
N LYS A 35 -3.74 -25.08 -1.09
CA LYS A 35 -3.46 -26.42 -1.61
C LYS A 35 -1.98 -26.62 -1.95
N LEU A 36 -1.11 -26.24 -1.02
CA LEU A 36 0.35 -26.34 -1.22
C LEU A 36 0.78 -27.80 -1.21
N ASP A 37 1.68 -28.18 -2.12
CA ASP A 37 2.24 -29.54 -2.22
C ASP A 37 3.35 -29.81 -1.17
N ILE A 38 3.15 -29.29 0.05
CA ILE A 38 4.08 -29.40 1.17
C ILE A 38 3.31 -29.52 2.49
N SER A 39 3.87 -30.28 3.44
CA SER A 39 3.22 -30.50 4.73
C SER A 39 3.20 -29.24 5.62
N PRO A 40 2.21 -29.11 6.54
CA PRO A 40 2.20 -28.03 7.52
C PRO A 40 3.46 -27.97 8.42
N ALA A 41 4.11 -29.11 8.65
CA ALA A 41 5.38 -29.17 9.39
C ALA A 41 6.53 -28.55 8.59
N THR A 42 6.62 -28.85 7.28
CA THR A 42 7.59 -28.23 6.37
C THR A 42 7.38 -26.72 6.32
N VAL A 43 6.13 -26.26 6.15
CA VAL A 43 5.81 -24.83 6.13
C VAL A 43 6.19 -24.16 7.44
N ARG A 44 5.95 -24.81 8.59
CA ARG A 44 6.33 -24.28 9.90
C ARG A 44 7.84 -24.08 10.02
N ASN A 45 8.66 -25.02 9.52
CA ASN A 45 10.12 -24.89 9.54
C ASN A 45 10.59 -23.71 8.69
N GLU A 46 10.06 -23.58 7.47
CA GLU A 46 10.41 -22.46 6.59
C GLU A 46 9.94 -21.12 7.20
N MET A 47 8.80 -21.09 7.91
CA MET A 47 8.34 -19.92 8.65
C MET A 47 9.26 -19.54 9.81
N MET A 48 9.91 -20.50 10.49
CA MET A 48 10.91 -20.18 11.51
C MET A 48 12.10 -19.46 10.90
N GLU A 49 12.62 -19.96 9.76
CA GLU A 49 13.74 -19.32 9.07
C GLU A 49 13.37 -17.93 8.49
N LEU A 50 12.13 -17.75 8.06
CA LEU A 50 11.59 -16.44 7.64
C LEU A 50 11.51 -15.45 8.81
N GLU A 51 11.16 -15.95 10.00
CA GLU A 51 11.07 -15.15 11.22
C GLU A 51 12.46 -14.75 11.74
N GLU A 52 13.41 -15.69 11.77
CA GLU A 52 14.82 -15.40 12.08
C GLU A 52 15.44 -14.38 11.13
N ALA A 53 15.05 -14.42 9.85
CA ALA A 53 15.46 -13.44 8.85
C ALA A 53 14.68 -12.11 8.92
N GLY A 54 13.69 -11.98 9.81
CA GLY A 54 12.94 -10.74 10.06
C GLY A 54 11.84 -10.42 9.05
N TYR A 55 11.47 -11.35 8.16
CA TYR A 55 10.39 -11.14 7.19
C TYR A 55 9.00 -11.27 7.81
N ILE A 56 8.86 -12.13 8.81
CA ILE A 56 7.59 -12.35 9.51
C ILE A 56 7.86 -12.37 11.01
N PHE A 57 6.83 -12.15 11.82
CA PHE A 57 6.95 -12.26 13.27
C PHE A 57 5.69 -12.86 13.87
N GLN A 58 5.83 -13.42 15.07
CA GLN A 58 4.73 -13.90 15.88
C GLN A 58 4.27 -12.82 16.87
N PRO A 59 3.03 -12.30 16.77
CA PRO A 59 2.55 -11.28 17.72
C PRO A 59 2.32 -11.85 19.13
N HIS A 60 1.89 -13.11 19.23
CA HIS A 60 1.66 -13.83 20.50
C HIS A 60 2.03 -15.30 20.37
N THR A 61 2.44 -15.96 21.45
CA THR A 61 2.96 -17.35 21.45
C THR A 61 2.05 -18.39 20.77
N SER A 62 0.73 -18.19 20.77
CA SER A 62 -0.26 -19.06 20.10
C SER A 62 -0.75 -18.55 18.75
N ALA A 63 -0.41 -17.32 18.35
CA ALA A 63 -0.84 -16.72 17.10
C ALA A 63 -0.05 -17.26 15.90
N GLY A 64 -0.61 -17.11 14.71
CA GLY A 64 0.11 -17.29 13.44
C GLY A 64 1.26 -16.28 13.25
N ARG A 65 1.72 -16.12 12.02
CA ARG A 65 2.74 -15.12 11.67
C ARG A 65 2.13 -13.95 10.91
N VAL A 66 2.74 -12.79 11.07
CA VAL A 66 2.36 -11.53 10.42
C VAL A 66 3.56 -11.02 9.61
N PRO A 67 3.37 -10.53 8.37
CA PRO A 67 4.46 -9.91 7.60
C PRO A 67 5.00 -8.64 8.25
N THR A 68 6.31 -8.44 8.18
CA THR A 68 6.98 -7.19 8.57
C THR A 68 7.10 -6.21 7.40
N ALA A 69 7.60 -5.00 7.67
CA ALA A 69 7.95 -4.04 6.62
C ALA A 69 8.89 -4.63 5.57
N LEU A 70 9.86 -5.44 6.00
CA LEU A 70 10.82 -6.08 5.12
C LEU A 70 10.16 -7.06 4.14
N ALA A 71 9.14 -7.81 4.60
CA ALA A 71 8.36 -8.68 3.74
C ALA A 71 7.55 -7.92 2.70
N TYR A 72 6.90 -6.83 3.10
CA TYR A 72 6.16 -5.99 2.15
C TYR A 72 7.10 -5.30 1.15
N ASP A 73 8.27 -4.81 1.59
CA ASP A 73 9.29 -4.26 0.70
C ASP A 73 9.66 -5.28 -0.40
N LEU A 74 10.01 -6.51 0.00
CA LEU A 74 10.35 -7.58 -0.95
C LEU A 74 9.17 -7.93 -1.88
N TYR A 75 7.95 -7.97 -1.35
CA TYR A 75 6.75 -8.22 -2.13
C TYR A 75 6.49 -7.15 -3.19
N VAL A 76 6.55 -5.88 -2.78
CA VAL A 76 6.28 -4.73 -3.65
C VAL A 76 7.32 -4.59 -4.75
N GLN A 77 8.60 -4.91 -4.51
CA GLN A 77 9.61 -4.91 -5.58
C GLN A 77 9.22 -5.82 -6.75
N ASN A 78 8.62 -6.97 -6.46
CA ASN A 78 8.13 -7.86 -7.52
C ASN A 78 6.88 -7.30 -8.21
N VAL A 79 5.97 -6.67 -7.44
CA VAL A 79 4.74 -6.06 -7.98
C VAL A 79 5.05 -4.85 -8.86
N LEU A 80 6.05 -4.04 -8.50
CA LEU A 80 6.47 -2.86 -9.28
C LEU A 80 7.00 -3.23 -10.66
N VAL A 81 7.65 -4.39 -10.79
CA VAL A 81 8.18 -4.88 -12.07
C VAL A 81 7.10 -5.57 -12.92
N ASP A 82 6.01 -6.03 -12.30
CA ASP A 82 4.91 -6.67 -13.03
C ASP A 82 4.09 -5.63 -13.82
N LYS A 83 4.19 -5.68 -15.15
CA LYS A 83 3.45 -4.80 -16.08
C LYS A 83 1.99 -5.24 -16.32
N LYS A 84 1.50 -6.27 -15.64
CA LYS A 84 0.14 -6.79 -15.83
C LYS A 84 -0.90 -6.19 -14.89
N ARG A 85 -0.49 -5.30 -13.98
CA ARG A 85 -1.40 -4.56 -13.09
C ARG A 85 -2.42 -3.78 -13.91
N LYS A 86 -3.71 -4.08 -13.74
CA LYS A 86 -4.79 -3.40 -14.45
C LYS A 86 -5.99 -3.22 -13.55
N LEU A 87 -6.59 -2.03 -13.64
CA LEU A 87 -7.91 -1.77 -13.10
C LEU A 87 -8.95 -2.57 -13.88
N ASN A 88 -10.04 -2.97 -13.22
CA ASN A 88 -11.15 -3.60 -13.94
C ASN A 88 -11.91 -2.57 -14.79
N GLU A 89 -12.72 -3.04 -15.74
CA GLU A 89 -13.42 -2.15 -16.68
C GLU A 89 -14.35 -1.14 -15.99
N LYS A 90 -14.97 -1.53 -14.87
CA LYS A 90 -15.87 -0.66 -14.10
C LYS A 90 -15.08 0.48 -13.45
N GLU A 91 -13.97 0.18 -12.80
CA GLU A 91 -13.07 1.16 -12.18
C GLU A 91 -12.52 2.13 -13.22
N GLN A 92 -12.02 1.62 -14.35
CA GLN A 92 -11.53 2.46 -15.45
C GLN A 92 -12.63 3.38 -15.98
N ARG A 93 -13.84 2.86 -16.16
CA ARG A 93 -14.98 3.66 -16.65
C ARG A 93 -15.34 4.79 -15.71
N VAL A 94 -15.42 4.53 -14.41
CA VAL A 94 -15.76 5.55 -13.40
C VAL A 94 -14.68 6.64 -13.36
N LEU A 95 -13.40 6.25 -13.38
CA LEU A 95 -12.29 7.20 -13.43
C LEU A 95 -12.26 8.01 -14.73
N ASN A 96 -12.49 7.38 -15.89
CA ASN A 96 -12.51 8.06 -17.19
C ASN A 96 -13.60 9.14 -17.27
N VAL A 97 -14.75 8.91 -16.64
CA VAL A 97 -15.85 9.89 -16.60
C VAL A 97 -15.51 11.08 -15.71
N ALA A 98 -14.78 10.84 -14.62
CA ALA A 98 -14.39 11.88 -13.66
C ALA A 98 -13.15 12.68 -14.12
N PHE A 99 -12.26 12.07 -14.90
CA PHE A 99 -11.01 12.71 -15.30
C PHE A 99 -11.24 13.79 -16.37
N LYS A 100 -11.09 15.05 -15.99
CA LYS A 100 -11.08 16.21 -16.90
C LYS A 100 -9.94 17.16 -16.51
N ASN A 101 -9.63 18.12 -17.39
CA ASN A 101 -8.51 19.04 -17.22
C ASN A 101 -8.84 20.25 -16.32
N ASP A 102 -9.50 20.01 -15.19
CA ASP A 102 -9.83 21.04 -14.20
C ASP A 102 -9.65 20.52 -12.76
N GLU A 103 -9.50 21.44 -11.81
CA GLU A 103 -9.19 21.09 -10.41
C GLU A 103 -10.35 20.37 -9.71
N ALA A 104 -11.60 20.75 -9.98
CA ALA A 104 -12.77 20.11 -9.39
C ALA A 104 -12.85 18.62 -9.79
N SER A 105 -12.51 18.33 -11.05
CA SER A 105 -12.38 16.97 -11.56
C SER A 105 -11.26 16.18 -10.87
N ARG A 106 -10.11 16.80 -10.56
CA ARG A 106 -9.03 16.14 -9.79
C ARG A 106 -9.47 15.77 -8.37
N ARG A 107 -10.19 16.65 -7.68
CA ARG A 107 -10.77 16.35 -6.35
C ARG A 107 -11.77 15.20 -6.43
N GLN A 108 -12.58 15.13 -7.49
CA GLN A 108 -13.50 14.01 -7.72
C GLN A 108 -12.75 12.69 -7.97
N VAL A 109 -11.69 12.72 -8.78
CA VAL A 109 -10.82 11.56 -9.03
C VAL A 109 -10.19 11.07 -7.72
N ALA A 110 -9.68 11.97 -6.87
CA ALA A 110 -9.14 11.59 -5.56
C ALA A 110 -10.18 10.88 -4.68
N LYS A 111 -11.44 11.35 -4.65
CA LYS A 111 -12.52 10.68 -3.91
C LYS A 111 -12.80 9.28 -4.44
N ILE A 112 -12.88 9.12 -5.76
CA ILE A 112 -13.10 7.82 -6.40
C ILE A 112 -11.93 6.87 -6.10
N ILE A 113 -10.69 7.35 -6.19
CA ILE A 113 -9.50 6.54 -5.85
C ILE A 113 -9.52 6.14 -4.37
N ALA A 114 -9.90 7.03 -3.46
CA ALA A 114 -10.03 6.72 -2.04
C ALA A 114 -11.08 5.62 -1.79
N GLU A 115 -12.21 5.65 -2.50
CA GLU A 115 -13.24 4.60 -2.43
C GLU A 115 -12.72 3.26 -2.97
N ILE A 116 -12.06 3.24 -4.13
CA ILE A 116 -11.57 2.00 -4.76
C ILE A 116 -10.40 1.39 -3.98
N SER A 117 -9.50 2.24 -3.46
CA SER A 117 -8.31 1.79 -2.71
C SER A 117 -8.61 1.45 -1.25
N GLU A 118 -9.79 1.82 -0.76
CA GLU A 118 -10.17 1.75 0.66
C GLU A 118 -9.16 2.43 1.61
N GLY A 119 -8.41 3.41 1.09
CA GLY A 119 -7.39 4.18 1.80
C GLY A 119 -7.71 5.66 1.88
N ALA A 120 -6.85 6.40 2.59
CA ALA A 120 -6.82 7.85 2.49
C ALA A 120 -6.02 8.26 1.25
N VAL A 121 -6.42 9.35 0.61
CA VAL A 121 -5.75 9.90 -0.56
C VAL A 121 -5.36 11.33 -0.25
N PHE A 122 -4.15 11.71 -0.67
CA PHE A 122 -3.71 13.08 -0.71
C PHE A 122 -3.24 13.45 -2.11
N TRP A 123 -3.42 14.70 -2.48
CA TRP A 123 -3.02 15.25 -3.76
C TRP A 123 -2.53 16.68 -3.56
N ALA A 124 -1.22 16.85 -3.54
CA ALA A 124 -0.57 18.14 -3.62
C ALA A 124 -0.47 18.58 -5.09
N PHE A 125 -1.25 19.56 -5.51
CA PHE A 125 -1.17 20.09 -6.89
C PHE A 125 0.10 20.93 -7.08
N HIS A 126 0.57 21.55 -6.00
CA HIS A 126 1.88 22.18 -5.83
C HIS A 126 2.22 22.26 -4.33
N LYS A 127 3.40 22.77 -3.95
CA LYS A 127 3.94 22.71 -2.57
C LYS A 127 2.99 23.16 -1.46
N ASN A 128 2.13 24.16 -1.72
CA ASN A 128 1.20 24.73 -0.74
C ASN A 128 -0.29 24.55 -1.09
N ASP A 129 -0.63 23.58 -1.95
CA ASP A 129 -2.03 23.28 -2.29
C ASP A 129 -2.24 21.77 -2.19
N LEU A 130 -2.68 21.36 -1.00
CA LEU A 130 -2.94 19.99 -0.63
C LEU A 130 -4.44 19.74 -0.54
N TYR A 131 -4.91 18.76 -1.30
CA TYR A 131 -6.22 18.18 -1.12
C TYR A 131 -6.08 16.78 -0.51
N TYR A 132 -6.93 16.42 0.46
CA TYR A 132 -7.00 15.05 0.97
C TYR A 132 -8.43 14.58 1.20
N THR A 133 -8.63 13.25 1.17
CA THR A 133 -9.92 12.59 1.39
C THR A 133 -9.73 11.13 1.81
N GLY A 134 -10.79 10.41 2.17
CA GLY A 134 -10.70 8.98 2.49
C GLY A 134 -10.17 8.63 3.88
N ILE A 135 -10.03 9.59 4.80
CA ILE A 135 -9.61 9.31 6.20
C ILE A 135 -10.55 8.28 6.87
N SER A 136 -11.85 8.36 6.61
CA SER A 136 -12.82 7.39 7.10
C SER A 136 -12.52 5.97 6.61
N ASN A 137 -12.04 5.83 5.37
CA ASN A 137 -11.68 4.53 4.79
C ASN A 137 -10.47 3.97 5.51
N LEU A 138 -9.45 4.81 5.73
CA LEU A 138 -8.26 4.45 6.50
C LEU A 138 -8.66 3.95 7.90
N PHE A 139 -9.43 4.71 8.66
CA PHE A 139 -9.84 4.32 10.02
C PHE A 139 -10.84 3.17 10.08
N SER A 140 -11.45 2.78 8.95
CA SER A 140 -12.30 1.59 8.88
C SER A 140 -11.50 0.29 8.76
N GLN A 141 -10.20 0.36 8.47
CA GLN A 141 -9.32 -0.80 8.35
C GLN A 141 -9.10 -1.50 9.71
N ALA A 142 -8.81 -2.81 9.69
CA ALA A 142 -8.75 -3.65 10.87
C ALA A 142 -7.75 -3.17 11.94
N GLU A 143 -6.65 -2.54 11.52
CA GLU A 143 -5.58 -2.00 12.36
C GLU A 143 -6.07 -0.90 13.31
N PHE A 144 -7.03 -0.09 12.85
CA PHE A 144 -7.50 1.11 13.57
C PHE A 144 -8.64 0.83 14.54
N ARG A 145 -8.95 -0.45 14.79
CA ARG A 145 -9.76 -0.84 15.95
C ARG A 145 -9.04 -0.53 17.27
N GLN A 146 -7.73 -0.30 17.22
CA GLN A 146 -6.92 0.13 18.35
C GLN A 146 -6.96 1.66 18.49
N PHE A 147 -7.53 2.15 19.58
CA PHE A 147 -7.70 3.59 19.82
C PHE A 147 -6.38 4.37 19.75
N ASN A 148 -5.29 3.82 20.28
CA ASN A 148 -3.98 4.48 20.25
C ASN A 148 -3.52 4.77 18.82
N LEU A 149 -3.71 3.82 17.90
CA LEU A 149 -3.30 3.99 16.51
C LEU A 149 -4.13 5.07 15.79
N VAL A 150 -5.41 5.22 16.17
CA VAL A 150 -6.26 6.32 15.66
C VAL A 150 -5.70 7.67 16.09
N CYS A 151 -5.31 7.83 17.36
CA CYS A 151 -4.70 9.05 17.87
C CYS A 151 -3.34 9.35 17.21
N ASP A 152 -2.50 8.33 17.05
CA ASP A 152 -1.19 8.48 16.41
C ASP A 152 -1.34 8.97 14.97
N VAL A 153 -2.26 8.36 14.21
CA VAL A 153 -2.50 8.73 12.81
C VAL A 153 -3.28 10.04 12.67
N SER A 154 -4.15 10.41 13.61
CA SER A 154 -4.78 11.74 13.59
C SER A 154 -3.74 12.86 13.71
N GLY A 155 -2.72 12.69 14.57
CA GLY A 155 -1.62 13.66 14.67
C GLY A 155 -0.72 13.74 13.43
N ILE A 156 -0.74 12.71 12.57
CA ILE A 156 -0.09 12.74 11.25
C ILE A 156 -0.95 13.53 10.26
N ILE A 157 -2.28 13.31 10.28
CA ILE A 157 -3.23 14.03 9.43
C ILE A 157 -3.18 15.53 9.73
N ASP A 158 -3.13 15.93 11.00
CA ASP A 158 -3.05 17.35 11.40
C ASP A 158 -1.79 18.05 10.86
N ARG A 159 -0.71 17.30 10.60
CA ARG A 159 0.56 17.82 10.07
C ARG A 159 0.83 17.41 8.62
N LEU A 160 -0.18 16.94 7.91
CA LEU A 160 0.00 16.36 6.58
C LEU A 160 0.61 17.37 5.59
N GLU A 161 0.20 18.64 5.67
CA GLU A 161 0.77 19.73 4.87
C GLU A 161 2.26 19.94 5.12
N GLU A 162 2.68 19.94 6.39
CA GLU A 162 4.09 20.08 6.80
C GLU A 162 4.92 18.92 6.27
N ILE A 163 4.45 17.68 6.49
CA ILE A 163 5.14 16.47 6.03
C ILE A 163 5.30 16.49 4.50
N ILE A 164 4.24 16.84 3.77
CA ILE A 164 4.28 16.94 2.31
C ILE A 164 5.30 17.98 1.86
N ALA A 165 5.34 19.15 2.50
CA ALA A 165 6.30 20.20 2.16
C ALA A 165 7.77 19.77 2.38
N GLU A 166 8.03 18.95 3.40
CA GLU A 166 9.36 18.39 3.69
C GLU A 166 9.80 17.34 2.67
N VAL A 167 8.88 16.44 2.28
CA VAL A 167 9.21 15.35 1.35
C VAL A 167 9.09 15.75 -0.12
N PHE A 168 8.49 16.92 -0.40
CA PHE A 168 8.18 17.36 -1.76
C PHE A 168 9.40 17.31 -2.68
N ASP A 169 10.52 17.82 -2.18
CA ASP A 169 11.75 17.98 -2.95
C ASP A 169 12.63 16.72 -2.95
N SER A 170 12.50 15.85 -1.94
CA SER A 170 13.31 14.62 -1.79
C SER A 170 12.76 13.41 -2.54
N LEU A 171 11.46 13.39 -2.86
CA LEU A 171 10.82 12.30 -3.59
C LEU A 171 11.31 12.25 -5.05
N ASP A 172 11.57 11.04 -5.54
CA ASP A 172 11.88 10.80 -6.95
C ASP A 172 10.66 11.02 -7.85
N SER A 173 10.89 11.37 -9.12
CA SER A 173 9.82 11.48 -10.12
C SER A 173 9.29 10.09 -10.51
N GLY A 174 8.00 10.01 -10.82
CA GLY A 174 7.31 8.75 -11.13
C GLY A 174 6.73 8.08 -9.88
N GLN A 175 6.46 6.79 -10.02
CA GLN A 175 5.83 5.98 -8.99
C GLN A 175 6.83 5.44 -7.98
N GLN A 176 6.46 5.45 -6.70
CA GLN A 176 7.23 4.85 -5.63
C GLN A 176 6.34 4.35 -4.50
N VAL A 177 6.86 3.44 -3.69
CA VAL A 177 6.16 2.92 -2.51
C VAL A 177 7.03 3.11 -1.30
N LEU A 178 6.48 3.71 -0.25
CA LEU A 178 7.11 3.91 1.04
C LEU A 178 6.39 3.06 2.08
N ILE A 179 7.12 2.23 2.82
CA ILE A 179 6.54 1.21 3.69
C ILE A 179 7.06 1.37 5.11
N GLY A 180 6.13 1.43 6.06
CA GLY A 180 6.40 1.42 7.49
C GLY A 180 7.46 2.44 7.89
N PRO A 181 8.62 2.04 8.47
CA PRO A 181 9.66 2.97 8.92
C PRO A 181 10.24 3.91 7.85
N LYS A 182 10.09 3.58 6.56
CA LYS A 182 10.51 4.45 5.45
C LYS A 182 9.43 5.46 5.04
N ASN A 183 8.23 5.32 5.58
CA ASN A 183 7.08 6.15 5.25
C ASN A 183 7.08 7.41 6.13
N PRO A 184 7.17 8.63 5.56
CA PRO A 184 7.14 9.88 6.32
C PRO A 184 5.80 10.09 7.05
N PHE A 185 4.74 9.39 6.64
CA PHE A 185 3.43 9.44 7.28
C PHE A 185 3.31 8.44 8.44
N GLY A 186 4.41 7.88 8.94
CA GLY A 186 4.45 7.07 10.15
C GLY A 186 4.66 5.57 9.92
N ASN A 187 5.24 4.94 10.95
CA ASN A 187 5.80 3.58 10.89
C ASN A 187 4.76 2.47 10.66
N PHE A 188 3.48 2.75 10.88
CA PHE A 188 2.37 1.79 10.76
C PHE A 188 1.66 1.87 9.41
N LEU A 189 2.01 2.88 8.59
CA LEU A 189 1.37 3.14 7.32
C LEU A 189 2.31 2.76 6.16
N SER A 190 1.72 2.50 5.01
CA SER A 190 2.39 2.55 3.73
C SER A 190 1.79 3.65 2.86
N ALA A 191 2.56 4.15 1.91
CA ALA A 191 2.13 5.11 0.91
C ALA A 191 2.55 4.66 -0.48
N VAL A 192 1.60 4.65 -1.43
CA VAL A 192 1.89 4.54 -2.87
C VAL A 192 1.82 5.95 -3.44
N ILE A 193 2.95 6.45 -3.94
CA ILE A 193 3.14 7.85 -4.31
C ILE A 193 3.43 7.96 -5.81
N LEU A 194 2.91 9.01 -6.43
CA LEU A 194 3.29 9.49 -7.76
C LEU A 194 3.70 10.96 -7.66
N LYS A 195 4.96 11.24 -8.00
CA LYS A 195 5.42 12.59 -8.27
C LYS A 195 5.45 12.80 -9.77
N TYR A 196 4.72 13.81 -10.24
CA TYR A 196 4.59 14.09 -11.67
C TYR A 196 4.89 15.57 -11.96
N LYS A 197 5.16 15.88 -13.23
CA LYS A 197 5.34 17.25 -13.71
C LYS A 197 4.38 17.50 -14.86
N LYS A 198 3.56 18.55 -14.77
CA LYS A 198 2.59 18.98 -15.79
C LYS A 198 2.54 20.50 -15.85
N ASP A 199 2.56 21.06 -17.07
CA ASP A 199 2.50 22.52 -17.30
C ASP A 199 3.53 23.32 -16.48
N ASN A 200 4.73 22.76 -16.33
CA ASN A 200 5.82 23.27 -15.50
C ASN A 200 5.52 23.33 -13.98
N GLN A 201 4.43 22.73 -13.53
CA GLN A 201 4.11 22.51 -12.12
C GLN A 201 4.42 21.07 -11.74
N THR A 202 5.03 20.88 -10.57
CA THR A 202 5.23 19.56 -9.97
C THR A 202 4.08 19.30 -9.01
N GLY A 203 3.51 18.11 -9.06
CA GLY A 203 2.48 17.66 -8.13
C GLY A 203 2.84 16.30 -7.54
N ILE A 204 2.24 15.99 -6.40
CA ILE A 204 2.39 14.71 -5.71
C ILE A 204 1.01 14.17 -5.40
N PHE A 205 0.75 12.97 -5.85
CA PHE A 205 -0.41 12.19 -5.47
C PHE A 205 0.02 11.03 -4.58
N GLY A 206 -0.76 10.68 -3.57
CA GLY A 206 -0.48 9.50 -2.77
C GLY A 206 -1.73 8.82 -2.21
N ILE A 207 -1.66 7.50 -2.14
CA ILE A 207 -2.62 6.64 -1.45
C ILE A 207 -1.96 6.17 -0.16
N LEU A 208 -2.56 6.50 0.98
CA LEU A 208 -2.11 6.16 2.31
C LEU A 208 -3.02 5.07 2.91
N GLY A 209 -2.42 4.06 3.51
CA GLY A 209 -3.14 2.91 4.06
C GLY A 209 -2.29 2.13 5.05
N PRO A 210 -2.84 1.07 5.67
CA PRO A 210 -2.05 0.17 6.49
C PRO A 210 -0.98 -0.53 5.63
N MET A 211 0.04 -1.09 6.27
CA MET A 211 1.10 -1.83 5.56
C MET A 211 0.59 -3.03 4.77
N ARG A 212 -0.60 -3.55 5.08
CA ARG A 212 -1.28 -4.62 4.32
C ARG A 212 -2.19 -4.13 3.20
N MET A 213 -2.03 -2.89 2.71
CA MET A 213 -2.84 -2.39 1.60
C MET A 213 -2.69 -3.25 0.34
N ASP A 214 -3.68 -3.22 -0.55
CA ASP A 214 -3.59 -3.88 -1.85
C ASP A 214 -2.65 -3.10 -2.78
N TYR A 215 -1.35 -3.44 -2.73
CA TYR A 215 -0.33 -2.80 -3.55
C TYR A 215 -0.55 -3.00 -5.06
N GLU A 216 -1.09 -4.14 -5.49
CA GLU A 216 -1.35 -4.39 -6.92
C GLU A 216 -2.43 -3.42 -7.42
N LYS A 217 -3.53 -3.28 -6.67
CA LYS A 217 -4.60 -2.32 -6.96
C LYS A 217 -4.12 -0.87 -6.89
N ASN A 218 -3.43 -0.51 -5.81
CA ASN A 218 -3.03 0.88 -5.58
C ASN A 218 -2.00 1.36 -6.61
N LEU A 219 -1.06 0.50 -7.00
CA LEU A 219 -0.13 0.82 -8.09
C LEU A 219 -0.86 0.93 -9.43
N ALA A 220 -1.86 0.09 -9.72
CA ALA A 220 -2.66 0.21 -10.93
C ALA A 220 -3.46 1.53 -10.98
N LEU A 221 -3.98 2.00 -9.84
CA LEU A 221 -4.68 3.29 -9.72
C LEU A 221 -3.73 4.45 -10.00
N VAL A 222 -2.52 4.39 -9.43
CA VAL A 222 -1.48 5.40 -9.63
C VAL A 222 -0.95 5.39 -11.07
N GLU A 223 -0.77 4.23 -11.68
CA GLU A 223 -0.38 4.09 -13.09
C GLU A 223 -1.46 4.63 -14.04
N TYR A 224 -2.73 4.37 -13.73
CA TYR A 224 -3.83 5.00 -14.46
C TYR A 224 -3.76 6.53 -14.36
N LEU A 225 -3.51 7.07 -13.16
CA LEU A 225 -3.41 8.50 -12.94
C LEU A 225 -2.25 9.13 -13.72
N GLU A 226 -1.05 8.56 -13.62
CA GLU A 226 0.14 9.02 -14.34
C GLU A 226 -0.08 9.07 -15.85
N ASN A 227 -0.65 8.00 -16.41
CA ASN A 227 -0.95 7.91 -17.84
C ASN A 227 -1.96 8.97 -18.30
N ASN A 228 -2.94 9.33 -17.47
CA ASN A 228 -3.93 10.34 -17.83
C ASN A 228 -3.42 11.76 -17.59
N LEU A 229 -2.57 11.99 -16.58
CA LEU A 229 -1.92 13.28 -16.39
C LEU A 229 -0.99 13.64 -17.55
N ASN A 230 -0.29 12.65 -18.12
CA ASN A 230 0.62 12.85 -19.25
C ASN A 230 -0.07 13.03 -20.62
N LYS A 231 -1.35 12.65 -20.75
CA LYS A 231 -2.11 12.69 -22.02
C LYS A 231 -2.81 14.02 -22.30
N ILE A 232 -3.01 14.83 -21.28
CA ILE A 232 -3.74 16.09 -21.33
C ILE A 232 -2.85 17.22 -20.86
#